data_AF-A0A7K1YDA6-F1
#
_entry.id   AF-A0A7K1YDA6-F1
#
_cell.length_a   1.000
_cell.length_b   1.000
_cell.length_c   1.000
_cell.angle_alpha   90.00
_cell.angle_beta   90.00
_cell.angle_gamma   90.00
#
_symmetry.space_group_name_H-M   'P 1'
#
loop_
_entity.id
_entity.type
_entity.pdbx_description
1 polymer ?
#
loop_
_entity_poly.entity_id
_entity_poly.type
_entity_poly.pdbx_seq_one_letter_code
_entity_poly.pdbx_strand_id
1 'polypeptide(L)'
;MAIKITDECINCGACEPECPNNAIYDAGAAWRFSDGTALRGVIDFGDGTTLDAEEVQSAISDEIYYIVSDKCTECVGFHDEPQCAAVCPVDCCVDDEDIRETKEELLAKKAWLHME
;
A
#
# COMPACT_ATOMS: atom_id res chain seq x y z
N MET A 1 10.99 -1.74 -3.59
CA MET A 1 10.93 -1.68 -2.12
C MET A 1 9.47 -1.41 -1.76
N ALA A 2 9.06 -1.60 -0.53
CA ALA A 2 7.80 -1.03 -0.06
C ALA A 2 8.12 0.08 0.95
N ILE A 3 7.17 0.95 1.23
CA ILE A 3 7.25 1.86 2.38
C ILE A 3 6.51 1.20 3.55
N LYS A 4 7.05 1.31 4.76
CA LYS A 4 6.39 0.94 6.01
C LYS A 4 6.21 2.14 6.92
N ILE A 5 5.26 2.05 7.84
CA ILE A 5 5.03 3.03 8.89
C ILE A 5 5.61 2.48 10.19
N THR A 6 6.50 3.22 10.84
CA THR A 6 7.12 2.83 12.12
C THR A 6 6.22 3.16 13.31
N ASP A 7 6.61 2.66 14.49
CA ASP A 7 5.96 2.92 15.78
C ASP A 7 6.02 4.38 16.24
N GLU A 8 6.77 5.23 15.54
CA GLU A 8 6.80 6.68 15.75
C GLU A 8 5.56 7.39 15.17
N CYS A 9 4.67 6.66 14.52
CA CYS A 9 3.43 7.21 13.97
C CYS A 9 2.56 7.85 15.08
N ILE A 10 2.11 9.07 14.81
CA ILE A 10 1.26 9.86 15.71
C ILE A 10 -0.23 9.86 15.31
N ASN A 11 -0.64 8.98 14.39
CA ASN A 11 -2.01 8.85 13.90
C ASN A 11 -2.64 10.18 13.42
N CYS A 12 -1.86 10.99 12.70
CA CYS A 12 -2.32 12.30 12.21
C CYS A 12 -3.24 12.25 10.98
N GLY A 13 -3.31 11.10 10.28
CA GLY A 13 -4.15 10.91 9.08
C GLY A 13 -3.65 11.60 7.81
N ALA A 14 -2.47 12.23 7.81
CA ALA A 14 -1.99 13.02 6.68
C ALA A 14 -1.58 12.15 5.46
N CYS A 15 -1.10 10.94 5.69
CA CYS A 15 -0.51 10.11 4.63
C CYS A 15 -1.54 9.24 3.87
N GLU A 16 -2.66 8.89 4.49
CA GLU A 16 -3.73 8.07 3.89
C GLU A 16 -4.26 8.63 2.56
N PRO A 17 -4.72 9.90 2.47
CA PRO A 17 -5.31 10.44 1.25
C PRO A 17 -4.31 10.63 0.11
N GLU A 18 -3.01 10.62 0.41
CA GLU A 18 -1.94 10.84 -0.58
C GLU A 18 -1.53 9.56 -1.32
N CYS A 19 -2.01 8.39 -0.87
CA CYS A 19 -1.63 7.12 -1.49
C CYS A 19 -2.42 6.88 -2.80
N PRO A 20 -1.77 6.80 -3.98
CA PRO A 20 -2.47 6.63 -5.26
C PRO A 20 -3.17 5.26 -5.39
N ASN A 21 -2.78 4.27 -4.58
CA ASN A 21 -3.34 2.92 -4.60
C ASN A 21 -4.21 2.62 -3.38
N ASN A 22 -4.44 3.59 -2.50
CA ASN A 22 -5.09 3.38 -1.20
C ASN A 22 -4.45 2.20 -0.43
N ALA A 23 -3.13 2.20 -0.31
CA ALA A 23 -2.36 1.18 0.41
C ALA A 23 -2.22 1.49 1.91
N ILE A 24 -2.58 2.70 2.34
CA ILE A 24 -2.48 3.16 3.73
C ILE A 24 -3.86 3.12 4.37
N TYR A 25 -3.93 2.65 5.61
CA TYR A 25 -5.15 2.53 6.39
C TYR A 25 -4.92 2.92 7.84
N ASP A 26 -5.95 3.42 8.52
CA ASP A 26 -5.93 3.73 9.96
C ASP A 26 -5.83 2.46 10.81
N ALA A 27 -5.40 2.62 12.07
CA ALA A 27 -5.33 1.60 13.08
C ALA A 27 -6.66 0.84 13.22
N GLY A 28 -6.61 -0.49 13.05
CA GLY A 28 -7.77 -1.37 13.16
C GLY A 28 -8.75 -1.30 11.99
N ALA A 29 -8.50 -0.46 10.99
CA ALA A 29 -9.32 -0.41 9.79
C ALA A 29 -9.11 -1.66 8.95
N ALA A 30 -10.20 -2.30 8.50
CA ALA A 30 -10.13 -3.39 7.54
C ALA A 30 -9.87 -2.83 6.13
N TRP A 31 -9.26 -3.65 5.26
CA TRP A 31 -8.85 -3.24 3.92
C TRP A 31 -9.30 -4.22 2.84
N ARG A 32 -9.28 -3.78 1.58
CA ARG A 32 -9.53 -4.62 0.39
C ARG A 32 -8.54 -4.32 -0.72
N PHE A 33 -8.36 -5.28 -1.62
CA PHE A 33 -7.60 -5.05 -2.84
C PHE A 33 -8.31 -4.07 -3.78
N SER A 34 -9.64 -4.08 -3.80
CA SER A 34 -10.45 -3.20 -4.67
C SER A 34 -10.46 -1.73 -4.24
N ASP A 35 -10.13 -1.41 -2.99
CA ASP A 35 -10.09 -0.03 -2.49
C ASP A 35 -8.99 0.76 -3.22
N GLY A 36 -9.34 1.82 -3.95
CA GLY A 36 -8.35 2.66 -4.65
C GLY A 36 -7.64 2.00 -5.83
N THR A 37 -8.12 0.85 -6.32
CA THR A 37 -7.54 0.13 -7.47
C THR A 37 -8.62 -0.22 -8.50
N ALA A 38 -8.21 -0.75 -9.65
CA ALA A 38 -9.13 -1.25 -10.68
C ALA A 38 -9.56 -2.71 -10.45
N LEU A 39 -8.94 -3.44 -9.50
CA LEU A 39 -9.18 -4.86 -9.27
C LEU A 39 -10.61 -5.16 -8.81
N ARG A 40 -11.30 -6.10 -9.47
CA ARG A 40 -12.67 -6.54 -9.13
C ARG A 40 -12.81 -8.04 -9.30
N GLY A 41 -13.61 -8.67 -8.45
CA GLY A 41 -13.83 -10.12 -8.45
C GLY A 41 -12.56 -10.90 -8.15
N VAL A 42 -12.48 -12.13 -8.66
CA VAL A 42 -11.34 -13.02 -8.38
C VAL A 42 -10.07 -12.53 -9.05
N ILE A 43 -9.07 -12.21 -8.24
CA ILE A 43 -7.71 -11.86 -8.63
C ILE A 43 -6.79 -13.07 -8.46
N ASP A 44 -5.78 -13.16 -9.34
CA ASP A 44 -4.75 -14.21 -9.35
C ASP A 44 -3.38 -13.55 -9.16
N PHE A 45 -2.62 -14.05 -8.20
CA PHE A 45 -1.28 -13.56 -7.87
C PHE A 45 -0.17 -14.21 -8.70
N GLY A 46 -0.51 -15.16 -9.59
CA GLY A 46 0.41 -15.83 -10.51
C GLY A 46 1.20 -16.99 -9.90
N ASP A 47 1.10 -17.21 -8.60
CA ASP A 47 1.66 -18.37 -7.88
C ASP A 47 0.61 -19.48 -7.64
N GLY A 48 -0.60 -19.31 -8.20
CA GLY A 48 -1.74 -20.20 -8.02
C GLY A 48 -2.62 -19.84 -6.83
N THR A 49 -2.29 -18.80 -6.07
CA THR A 49 -3.19 -18.22 -5.07
C THR A 49 -4.18 -17.27 -5.74
N THR A 50 -5.43 -17.31 -5.29
CA THR A 50 -6.51 -16.45 -5.77
C THR A 50 -7.31 -15.91 -4.61
N LEU A 51 -7.79 -14.68 -4.73
CA LEU A 51 -8.59 -14.00 -3.71
C LEU A 51 -9.69 -13.19 -4.40
N ASP A 52 -10.83 -12.96 -3.74
CA ASP A 52 -11.78 -11.97 -4.23
C ASP A 52 -11.31 -10.56 -3.84
N ALA A 53 -11.12 -9.67 -4.80
CA ALA A 53 -10.63 -8.31 -4.55
C ALA A 53 -11.53 -7.50 -3.60
N GLU A 54 -12.81 -7.87 -3.49
CA GLU A 54 -13.79 -7.24 -2.60
C GLU A 54 -13.85 -7.89 -1.20
N GLU A 55 -13.12 -9.00 -1.00
CA GLU A 55 -13.00 -9.68 0.28
C GLU A 55 -12.31 -8.79 1.32
N VAL A 56 -12.98 -8.64 2.46
CA VAL A 56 -12.49 -7.83 3.58
C VAL A 56 -11.33 -8.54 4.27
N GLN A 57 -10.19 -7.86 4.31
CA GLN A 57 -9.00 -8.30 5.03
C GLN A 57 -8.94 -7.64 6.41
N SER A 58 -8.45 -8.37 7.41
CA SER A 58 -8.20 -7.83 8.74
C SER A 58 -7.10 -6.76 8.72
N ALA A 59 -7.17 -5.82 9.65
CA ALA A 59 -6.13 -4.82 9.84
C ALA A 59 -4.76 -5.47 10.11
N ILE A 60 -3.69 -4.86 9.59
CA ILE A 60 -2.31 -5.29 9.86
C ILE A 60 -1.83 -4.74 11.21
N SER A 61 -2.30 -3.55 11.58
CA SER A 61 -2.01 -2.90 12.86
C SER A 61 -3.29 -2.37 13.48
N ASP A 62 -3.44 -2.57 14.79
CA ASP A 62 -4.53 -2.02 15.60
C ASP A 62 -4.09 -0.77 16.40
N GLU A 63 -2.83 -0.36 16.31
CA GLU A 63 -2.26 0.71 17.14
C GLU A 63 -1.91 1.97 16.35
N ILE A 64 -1.46 1.81 15.11
CA ILE A 64 -0.99 2.88 14.24
C ILE A 64 -1.48 2.68 12.81
N TYR A 65 -1.40 3.74 12.00
CA TYR A 65 -1.56 3.60 10.55
C TYR A 65 -0.59 2.56 10.00
N TYR A 66 -1.02 1.81 8.99
CA TYR A 66 -0.22 0.77 8.37
C TYR A 66 -0.28 0.84 6.85
N ILE A 67 0.73 0.26 6.20
CA ILE A 67 0.78 0.10 4.74
C ILE A 67 0.60 -1.37 4.38
N VAL A 68 -0.30 -1.63 3.44
CA VAL A 68 -0.43 -2.93 2.78
C VAL A 68 0.62 -3.01 1.66
N SER A 69 1.70 -3.74 1.89
CA SER A 69 2.85 -3.80 0.98
C SER A 69 2.51 -4.33 -0.41
N ASP A 70 1.53 -5.23 -0.53
CA ASP A 70 1.05 -5.75 -1.82
C ASP A 70 0.35 -4.70 -2.69
N LYS A 71 -0.06 -3.57 -2.09
CA LYS A 71 -0.63 -2.41 -2.78
C LYS A 71 0.36 -1.25 -2.90
N CYS A 72 1.47 -1.28 -2.18
CA CYS A 72 2.47 -0.22 -2.20
C CYS A 72 3.37 -0.35 -3.44
N THR A 73 3.42 0.70 -4.24
CA THR A 73 4.28 0.79 -5.43
C THR A 73 5.40 1.83 -5.25
N GLU A 74 5.65 2.30 -4.03
CA GLU A 74 6.52 3.47 -3.76
C GLU A 74 6.17 4.71 -4.60
N CYS A 75 4.91 4.83 -5.00
CA CYS A 75 4.44 5.81 -5.98
C CYS A 75 5.09 5.72 -7.38
N VAL A 76 5.93 4.70 -7.65
CA VAL A 76 6.53 4.47 -8.96
C VAL A 76 5.43 4.35 -10.02
N GLY A 77 5.56 5.16 -11.08
CA GLY A 77 4.58 5.24 -12.16
C GLY A 77 3.43 6.21 -11.90
N PHE A 78 3.41 6.91 -10.76
CA PHE A 78 2.50 8.01 -10.42
C PHE A 78 3.26 9.30 -10.10
N HIS A 79 4.27 9.20 -9.24
CA HIS A 79 5.11 10.31 -8.78
C HIS A 79 6.58 9.90 -8.80
N ASP A 80 7.48 10.87 -8.68
CA ASP A 80 8.92 10.64 -8.65
C ASP A 80 9.41 10.15 -7.27
N GLU A 81 8.64 10.42 -6.20
CA GLU A 81 8.97 10.09 -4.82
C GLU A 81 7.73 9.62 -4.03
N PRO A 82 7.89 8.86 -2.93
CA PRO A 82 6.77 8.44 -2.08
C PRO A 82 6.05 9.61 -1.41
N GLN A 83 4.78 9.83 -1.76
CA GLN A 83 4.01 10.96 -1.25
C GLN A 83 3.74 10.87 0.26
N CYS A 84 3.55 9.66 0.80
CA CYS A 84 3.35 9.44 2.23
C CYS A 84 4.54 9.89 3.07
N ALA A 85 5.77 9.65 2.59
CA ALA A 85 6.99 10.12 3.25
C ALA A 85 7.10 11.65 3.17
N ALA A 86 6.76 12.25 2.02
CA ALA A 86 6.83 13.70 1.83
C ALA A 86 5.87 14.50 2.74
N VAL A 87 4.74 13.92 3.14
CA VAL A 87 3.75 14.59 4.00
C VAL A 87 3.83 14.20 5.48
N CYS A 88 4.65 13.21 5.83
CA CYS A 88 4.71 12.71 7.20
C CYS A 88 5.37 13.75 8.12
N PRO A 89 4.69 14.25 9.18
CA PRO A 89 5.25 15.30 10.03
C PRO A 89 6.33 14.80 11.02
N VAL A 90 6.49 13.49 11.14
CA VAL A 90 7.41 12.82 12.07
C VAL A 90 8.34 11.83 11.36
N ASP A 91 8.42 11.88 10.02
CA ASP A 91 9.31 11.06 9.20
C ASP A 91 9.24 9.54 9.45
N CYS A 92 8.08 9.03 9.89
CA CYS A 92 7.88 7.62 10.24
C CYS A 92 7.48 6.73 9.05
N CYS A 93 7.32 7.28 7.85
CA CYS A 93 7.05 6.53 6.61
C CYS A 93 8.38 6.28 5.89
N VAL A 94 8.95 5.10 6.07
CA VAL A 94 10.33 4.77 5.66
C VAL A 94 10.39 3.52 4.79
N ASP A 95 11.51 3.32 4.09
CA ASP A 95 11.73 2.11 3.31
C ASP A 95 11.61 0.84 4.17
N ASP A 96 10.90 -0.14 3.64
CA ASP A 96 10.86 -1.48 4.20
C ASP A 96 12.02 -2.33 3.67
N GLU A 97 12.95 -2.64 4.57
CA GLU A 97 14.13 -3.45 4.26
C GLU A 97 13.78 -4.92 3.97
N ASP A 98 12.65 -5.40 4.48
CA ASP A 98 12.20 -6.79 4.33
C ASP A 98 11.45 -7.02 3.01
N ILE A 99 10.96 -5.95 2.37
CA ILE A 99 10.19 -6.01 1.12
C ILE A 99 10.89 -5.17 0.07
N ARG A 100 11.85 -5.80 -0.60
CA ARG A 100 12.71 -5.15 -1.61
C ARG A 100 12.32 -5.57 -3.02
N GLU A 101 11.58 -4.68 -3.68
CA GLU A 101 11.22 -4.79 -5.10
C GLU A 101 12.07 -3.86 -5.98
N THR A 102 12.31 -4.26 -7.22
CA THR A 102 12.92 -3.48 -8.29
C THR A 102 11.92 -2.51 -8.90
N LYS A 103 12.41 -1.51 -9.65
CA LYS A 103 11.54 -0.56 -10.36
C LYS A 103 10.62 -1.27 -11.36
N GLU A 104 11.14 -2.29 -12.05
CA GLU A 104 10.38 -3.12 -12.98
C GLU A 104 9.24 -3.87 -12.27
N GLU A 105 9.50 -4.45 -11.10
CA GLU A 105 8.49 -5.13 -10.28
C GLU A 105 7.40 -4.15 -9.78
N LEU A 106 7.79 -2.94 -9.35
CA LEU A 106 6.83 -1.92 -8.90
C LEU A 106 5.95 -1.41 -10.05
N LEU A 107 6.51 -1.27 -11.25
CA LEU A 107 5.74 -0.92 -12.45
C LEU A 107 4.79 -2.05 -12.85
N ALA A 108 5.22 -3.31 -12.76
CA ALA A 108 4.37 -4.47 -13.00
C ALA A 108 3.24 -4.56 -11.96
N LYS A 109 3.53 -4.30 -10.69
CA LYS A 109 2.52 -4.22 -9.62
C LYS A 109 1.50 -3.11 -9.89
N LYS A 110 1.96 -1.91 -10.26
CA LYS A 110 1.05 -0.82 -10.69
C LYS A 110 0.12 -1.31 -11.81
N ALA A 111 0.70 -1.85 -12.88
CA ALA A 111 -0.04 -2.31 -14.04
C ALA A 111 -1.11 -3.35 -13.64
N TRP A 112 -0.76 -4.29 -12.76
CA TRP A 112 -1.69 -5.27 -12.22
C TRP A 112 -2.80 -4.63 -11.38
N LEU A 113 -2.49 -3.73 -10.44
CA LEU A 113 -3.47 -3.04 -9.59
C LEU A 113 -4.48 -2.22 -10.42
N HIS A 114 -4.04 -1.64 -11.53
CA HIS A 114 -4.84 -0.71 -12.33
C HIS A 114 -5.34 -1.29 -13.67
N MET A 115 -5.03 -2.56 -13.95
CA MET A 115 -5.34 -3.26 -15.21
C MET A 115 -4.85 -2.49 -16.46
N GLU A 116 -3.61 -2.00 -16.41
CA GLU A 116 -2.93 -1.24 -17.48
C GLU A 116 -1.87 -2.06 -18.23
#